data_AF-A0A2S6U6X9-F1
#
_entry.id   AF-A0A2S6U6X9-F1
#
_cell.length_a   1.000
_cell.length_b   1.000
_cell.length_c   1.000
_cell.angle_alpha   90.00
_cell.angle_beta   90.00
_cell.angle_gamma   90.00
#
_symmetry.space_group_name_H-M   'P 1'
#
loop_
_entity.id
_entity.type
_entity.pdbx_description
1 polymer ?
#
loop_
_entity_poly.entity_id
_entity_poly.type
_entity_poly.pdbx_seq_one_letter_code
_entity_poly.pdbx_strand_id
1 'polypeptide(L)' 'MEVPGFIGRLLCRLGFHSFRVIEATLGFGDAGNVEKVECRRCGVFMSREA' A
#
# COMPACT_ATOMS: atom_id res chain seq x y z
N MET A 1 11.53 14.46 12.79
CA MET A 1 11.12 15.35 11.69
C MET A 1 9.84 14.83 11.11
N GLU A 2 8.73 15.44 11.47
CA GLU A 2 7.41 15.12 10.91
C GLU A 2 7.38 15.67 9.49
N VAL A 3 7.26 14.80 8.49
CA VAL A 3 7.05 15.23 7.11
C VAL A 3 5.71 15.97 7.09
N PRO A 4 5.68 17.27 6.76
CA PRO A 4 4.44 18.03 6.73
C PRO A 4 3.39 17.31 5.88
N GLY A 5 2.14 17.25 6.35
CA GLY A 5 1.08 16.48 5.70
C GLY A 5 0.89 16.83 4.21
N PHE A 6 1.23 18.04 3.79
CA PHE A 6 1.20 18.47 2.38
C PHE A 6 2.28 17.79 1.52
N ILE A 7 3.50 17.62 2.03
CA ILE A 7 4.58 16.90 1.33
C ILE A 7 4.21 15.42 1.19
N GLY A 8 3.60 14.85 2.23
CA GLY A 8 3.09 13.49 2.20
C GLY A 8 2.10 13.24 1.04
N ARG A 9 1.15 14.16 0.82
CA ARG A 9 0.19 14.07 -0.29
C ARG A 9 0.83 14.32 -1.66
N LEU A 10 1.78 15.26 -1.76
CA LEU A 10 2.52 15.51 -2.99
C LEU A 10 3.30 14.27 -3.45
N LEU A 11 3.97 13.61 -2.52
CA LEU A 11 4.70 12.36 -2.80
C LEU A 11 3.77 11.26 -3.33
N CYS A 12 2.57 11.12 -2.76
CA CYS A 12 1.58 10.17 -3.28
C CYS A 12 1.14 10.52 -4.71
N ARG A 13 1.02 11.80 -5.04
CA ARG A 13 0.68 12.22 -6.42
C ARG A 13 1.80 11.93 -7.42
N LEU A 14 3.05 11.86 -6.95
CA LEU A 14 4.23 11.48 -7.73
C LEU A 14 4.45 9.96 -7.79
N GLY A 15 3.57 9.15 -7.20
CA GLY A 15 3.68 7.68 -7.15
C GLY A 15 4.46 7.13 -5.95
N PHE A 16 4.99 7.98 -5.07
CA PHE A 16 5.65 7.57 -3.84
C PHE A 16 4.61 7.32 -2.74
N HIS A 17 4.15 6.08 -2.67
CA HIS A 17 3.17 5.64 -1.69
C HIS A 17 3.83 4.90 -0.52
N SER A 18 3.39 5.21 0.69
CA SER A 18 3.69 4.39 1.88
C SER A 18 2.58 3.38 2.09
N PHE A 19 2.71 2.23 1.44
CA PHE A 19 1.78 1.11 1.57
C PHE A 19 1.93 0.40 2.91
N ARG A 20 0.81 -0.08 3.44
CA ARG A 20 0.72 -1.01 4.57
C ARG A 20 -0.22 -2.14 4.18
N VAL A 21 0.10 -3.37 4.54
CA VAL A 21 -0.79 -4.52 4.36
C VAL A 21 -2.03 -4.34 5.25
N ILE A 22 -3.19 -4.41 4.63
CA ILE A 22 -4.49 -4.37 5.30
C ILE A 22 -5.19 -5.72 5.29
N GLU A 23 -4.86 -6.57 4.31
CA GLU A 23 -5.43 -7.90 4.14
C GLU A 23 -4.39 -8.77 3.45
N ALA A 24 -4.17 -9.98 3.94
CA ALA A 24 -3.28 -10.95 3.32
C ALA A 24 -4.08 -12.24 3.14
N THR A 25 -4.33 -12.61 1.89
CA THR A 25 -4.96 -13.88 1.56
C THR A 25 -3.86 -14.88 1.25
N LEU A 26 -3.51 -15.65 2.27
CA LEU A 26 -2.58 -16.77 2.17
C LEU A 26 -3.28 -17.93 1.46
N GLY A 27 -3.06 -18.05 0.16
CA GLY A 27 -3.43 -19.24 -0.61
C GLY A 27 -2.54 -20.42 -0.24
N PHE A 28 -3.13 -21.61 -0.08
CA PHE A 28 -2.37 -22.85 0.03
C PHE A 28 -2.34 -23.52 -1.36
N GLY A 29 -1.15 -23.73 -1.95
CA GLY A 29 -0.97 -24.36 -3.26
C GLY A 29 -0.46 -23.41 -4.35
N ASP A 30 -0.84 -23.64 -5.61
CA ASP A 30 -0.44 -22.85 -6.81
C ASP A 30 -1.13 -21.48 -6.89
N ALA A 31 -2.09 -21.23 -5.99
CA ALA A 31 -2.67 -19.91 -5.78
C ALA A 31 -1.70 -19.11 -4.90
N GLY A 32 -0.90 -18.24 -5.53
CA GLY A 32 0.05 -17.36 -4.86
C GLY A 32 -0.58 -16.52 -3.74
N ASN A 33 0.26 -16.01 -2.85
CA ASN A 33 -0.19 -15.16 -1.76
C ASN A 33 -0.59 -13.78 -2.31
N VAL A 34 -1.84 -13.38 -2.15
CA VAL A 34 -2.32 -12.05 -2.59
C VAL A 34 -2.47 -11.15 -1.38
N GLU A 35 -1.71 -10.06 -1.37
CA GLU A 35 -1.76 -9.05 -0.32
C GLU A 35 -2.48 -7.80 -0.82
N LYS A 36 -3.49 -7.37 -0.09
CA LYS A 36 -4.09 -6.05 -0.26
C LYS A 36 -3.35 -5.06 0.61
N VAL A 37 -2.85 -4.01 -0.01
CA VAL A 37 -2.14 -2.93 0.64
C VAL A 37 -2.89 -1.60 0.46
N GLU A 38 -2.81 -0.75 1.47
CA GLU A 38 -3.37 0.60 1.46
C GLU A 38 -2.27 1.63 1.69
N CYS A 39 -2.29 2.75 0.95
CA CYS A 39 -1.43 3.88 1.25
C CYS A 39 -1.96 4.66 2.46
N ARG A 40 -1.18 4.71 3.55
CA ARG A 40 -1.55 5.42 4.79
C ARG A 40 -1.77 6.94 4.64
N ARG A 41 -1.43 7.52 3.49
CA ARG A 41 -1.46 8.97 3.25
C ARG A 41 -2.62 9.40 2.36
N CYS A 42 -2.89 8.66 1.29
CA CYS A 42 -3.92 8.99 0.30
C CYS A 42 -5.07 7.99 0.24
N GLY A 43 -5.00 6.85 0.96
CA GLY A 43 -6.06 5.84 1.00
C GLY A 43 -6.21 5.02 -0.28
N VAL A 44 -5.23 5.06 -1.20
CA VAL A 44 -5.28 4.20 -2.40
C VAL A 44 -5.03 2.74 -2.01
N PHE A 45 -5.84 1.83 -2.57
CA PHE A 45 -5.72 0.39 -2.39
C PHE A 45 -5.08 -0.26 -3.60
N MET A 46 -4.21 -1.24 -3.37
CA MET A 46 -3.62 -2.08 -4.42
C MET A 46 -3.54 -3.52 -3.94
N SER A 47 -3.70 -4.48 -4.85
CA SER A 47 -3.38 -5.88 -4.61
C SER A 47 -2.01 -6.19 -5.21
N ARG A 48 -1.15 -6.87 -4.47
CA ARG A 48 0.12 -7.41 -4.97
C ARG A 48 0.17 -8.91 -4.72
N GLU A 49 0.72 -9.63 -5.67
CA GLU A 49 1.13 -11.02 -5.49
C GLU A 49 2.49 -11.00 -4.77
N ALA A 50 2.64 -11.82 -3.74
CA ALA A 50 3.85 -11.94 -2.92
C ALA A 50 4.65 -13.20 -3.26
#